data_AF-A0A8S3YS35-F1
#
_entry.id   AF-A0A8S3YS35-F1
#
_cell.length_a   1.000
_cell.length_b   1.000
_cell.length_c   1.000
_cell.angle_alpha   90.00
_cell.angle_beta   90.00
_cell.angle_gamma   90.00
#
_symmetry.space_group_name_H-M   'P 1'
#
loop_
_entity.id
_entity.type
_entity.pdbx_description
1 polymer ?
#
loop_
_entity_poly.entity_id
_entity_poly.type
_entity_poly.pdbx_seq_one_letter_code
_entity_poly.pdbx_strand_id
1 'polypeptide(L)'
;MDTKTETVNHLEQFSKGVNMFRDRAIEILVFILFRITRRLVLTLQKFTWAVTGVESIRRDAARGLQFKQSAHVQEIFWKRKYLEHSVADASNFITTHCGFRQPSCILKPNVSLYCMTRKEAVFIEVKESVNVYRSKVSTYLYHNQYHHAVNVITMPLASFHKVASDVGLPKVPVTCLACTARSGSTLLSQMMFRIPGMLVLSEPDAITSLNFLYKNKTIQMSEYKQLLASCVKLLCKPDDRYSAVFVKARPFFTKFRYLFMYRNSVKSVMSNLHQLQQDPAPNCLRFVMDSVVLSAVLPFVRSYFYYYNVFLNEKKVPGVDPKKLGSVGILTAAWAASVAQCSDLRYKGYNVGSILYEEFMNNPRRSLSVLLQRLDIRGEYLSCAAEALKVDFNKGAAHDLALDYRRALSPESRQEADNILKAYGLPKLGERYELPGLLKLE
;
A
#
# COMPACT_ATOMS: atom_id res chain seq x y z
N MET A 1 28.65 -17.88 36.86
CA MET A 1 28.42 -17.12 35.60
C MET A 1 28.02 -15.73 36.02
N ASP A 2 28.98 -14.79 36.02
CA ASP A 2 28.75 -13.43 36.48
C ASP A 2 27.94 -12.66 35.43
N THR A 3 26.66 -12.45 35.71
CA THR A 3 25.84 -11.45 35.01
C THR A 3 26.38 -10.07 35.34
N LYS A 4 27.33 -9.57 34.52
CA LYS A 4 27.70 -8.16 34.51
C LYS A 4 26.45 -7.34 34.24
N THR A 5 25.97 -6.64 35.25
CA THR A 5 24.95 -5.61 35.13
C THR A 5 25.51 -4.52 34.24
N GLU A 6 25.08 -4.48 32.98
CA GLU A 6 25.34 -3.35 32.08
C GLU A 6 24.77 -2.09 32.75
N THR A 7 25.66 -1.21 33.22
CA THR A 7 25.27 0.10 33.72
C THR A 7 24.69 0.89 32.56
N VAL A 8 23.37 1.00 32.52
CA VAL A 8 22.64 1.77 31.53
C VAL A 8 23.08 3.24 31.61
N ASN A 9 23.80 3.72 30.59
CA ASN A 9 24.22 5.11 30.53
C ASN A 9 23.02 6.00 30.19
N HIS A 10 22.37 6.53 31.23
CA HIS A 10 21.19 7.39 31.09
C HIS A 10 21.45 8.64 30.22
N LEU A 11 22.66 9.18 30.22
CA LEU A 11 23.04 10.34 29.40
C LEU A 11 23.05 9.98 27.90
N GLU A 12 23.50 8.77 27.55
CA GLU A 12 23.51 8.29 26.17
C GLU A 12 22.08 8.08 25.65
N GLN A 13 21.20 7.49 26.47
CA GLN A 13 19.79 7.32 26.12
C GLN A 13 19.08 8.66 25.95
N PHE A 14 19.34 9.63 26.84
CA PHE A 14 18.80 10.98 26.73
C PHE A 14 19.29 11.67 25.45
N SER A 15 20.60 11.63 25.16
CA SER A 15 21.19 12.20 23.94
C SER A 15 20.59 11.58 22.68
N LYS A 16 20.41 10.26 22.65
CA LYS A 16 19.73 9.55 21.55
C LYS A 16 18.29 10.04 21.37
N GLY A 17 17.56 10.19 22.46
CA GLY A 17 16.19 10.71 22.46
C GLY A 17 16.09 12.15 21.92
N VAL A 18 17.01 13.03 22.35
CA VAL A 18 17.07 14.43 21.90
C VAL A 18 17.42 14.53 20.41
N ASN A 19 18.43 13.78 19.94
CA ASN A 19 18.82 13.77 18.52
C ASN A 19 17.68 13.29 17.63
N MET A 20 17.01 12.22 18.05
CA MET A 20 15.86 11.66 17.37
C MET A 20 14.68 12.64 17.31
N PHE A 21 14.39 13.35 18.41
CA PHE A 21 13.36 14.41 18.42
C PHE A 21 13.73 15.55 17.47
N ARG A 22 14.99 16.02 17.52
CA ARG A 22 15.51 17.07 16.64
C ARG A 22 15.35 16.68 15.17
N ASP A 23 15.80 15.50 14.79
CA ASP A 23 15.76 15.04 13.39
C ASP A 23 14.31 14.95 12.88
N ARG A 24 13.36 14.49 13.73
CA ARG A 24 11.93 14.48 13.39
C ARG A 24 11.32 15.89 13.31
N ALA A 25 11.69 16.79 14.21
CA ALA A 25 11.25 18.19 14.16
C ALA A 25 11.70 18.84 12.85
N ILE A 26 12.95 18.60 12.44
CA ILE A 26 13.49 19.04 11.15
C ILE A 26 12.68 18.43 10.00
N GLU A 27 12.39 17.12 10.01
CA GLU A 27 11.61 16.47 8.96
C GLU A 27 10.20 17.06 8.81
N ILE A 28 9.54 17.39 9.91
CA ILE A 28 8.21 18.03 9.95
C ILE A 28 8.31 19.45 9.40
N LEU A 29 9.27 20.25 9.87
CA LEU A 29 9.48 21.62 9.41
C LEU A 29 9.80 21.65 7.90
N VAL A 30 10.65 20.76 7.42
CA VAL A 30 10.96 20.60 5.98
C VAL A 30 9.71 20.20 5.19
N PHE A 31 8.86 19.33 5.73
CA PHE A 31 7.59 19.00 5.08
C PHE A 31 6.64 20.20 5.03
N ILE A 32 6.52 20.98 6.11
CA ILE A 32 5.70 22.20 6.15
C ILE A 32 6.22 23.21 5.12
N LEU A 33 7.54 23.45 5.09
CA LEU A 33 8.21 24.31 4.12
C LEU A 33 7.90 23.86 2.69
N PHE A 34 8.08 22.56 2.41
CA PHE A 34 7.73 21.98 1.11
C PHE A 34 6.27 22.26 0.73
N ARG A 35 5.31 22.12 1.65
CA ARG A 35 3.89 22.39 1.38
C ARG A 35 3.63 23.88 1.08
N ILE A 36 4.31 24.78 1.79
CA ILE A 36 4.23 26.23 1.54
C ILE A 36 4.83 26.57 0.18
N THR A 37 6.06 26.14 -0.09
CA THR A 37 6.75 26.34 -1.38
C THR A 37 5.91 25.80 -2.53
N ARG A 38 5.35 24.59 -2.38
CA ARG A 38 4.49 24.01 -3.41
C ARG A 38 3.27 24.87 -3.71
N ARG A 39 2.60 25.42 -2.69
CA ARG A 39 1.44 26.32 -2.90
C ARG A 39 1.85 27.58 -3.67
N LEU A 40 2.98 28.18 -3.32
CA LEU A 40 3.51 29.36 -4.02
C LEU A 40 3.85 29.03 -5.48
N VAL A 41 4.60 27.95 -5.71
CA VAL A 41 4.96 27.51 -7.07
C VAL A 41 3.73 27.22 -7.91
N LEU A 42 2.72 26.53 -7.37
CA LEU A 42 1.48 26.27 -8.11
C LEU A 42 0.71 27.53 -8.48
N THR A 43 0.71 28.55 -7.61
CA THR A 43 0.08 29.85 -7.90
C THR A 43 0.80 30.56 -9.04
N LEU A 44 2.14 30.61 -8.98
CA LEU A 44 2.95 31.20 -10.05
C LEU A 44 2.81 30.42 -11.36
N GLN A 45 2.82 29.09 -11.30
CA GLN A 45 2.65 28.23 -12.48
C GLN A 45 1.31 28.43 -13.17
N LYS A 46 0.22 28.61 -12.43
CA LYS A 46 -1.08 28.90 -13.06
C LYS A 46 -1.00 30.17 -13.90
N PHE A 47 -0.34 31.21 -13.40
CA PHE A 47 -0.14 32.45 -14.15
C PHE A 47 0.77 32.21 -15.36
N THR A 48 1.96 31.62 -15.15
CA THR A 48 2.90 31.34 -16.24
C THR A 48 2.28 30.48 -17.32
N TRP A 49 1.55 29.41 -16.96
CA TRP A 49 0.91 28.49 -17.90
C TRP A 49 -0.28 29.10 -18.63
N ALA A 50 -0.96 30.08 -18.03
CA ALA A 50 -1.97 30.86 -18.72
C ALA A 50 -1.33 31.73 -19.81
N VAL A 51 -0.21 32.39 -19.51
CA VAL A 51 0.51 33.27 -20.44
C VAL A 51 1.20 32.47 -21.55
N THR A 52 1.82 31.32 -21.24
CA THR A 52 2.54 30.50 -22.23
C THR A 52 1.65 29.55 -23.03
N GLY A 53 0.33 29.57 -22.81
CA GLY A 53 -0.62 28.70 -23.52
C GLY A 53 -0.67 27.25 -23.05
N VAL A 54 0.18 26.84 -22.09
CA VAL A 54 0.18 25.49 -21.50
C VAL A 54 -1.19 25.12 -20.93
N GLU A 55 -1.86 26.06 -20.26
CA GLU A 55 -3.20 25.81 -19.69
C GLU A 55 -4.28 25.70 -20.78
N SER A 56 -4.08 26.28 -21.97
CA SER A 56 -4.99 26.05 -23.11
C SER A 56 -4.88 24.60 -23.59
N ILE A 57 -3.66 24.13 -23.84
CA ILE A 57 -3.40 22.75 -24.29
C ILE A 57 -3.93 21.74 -23.27
N ARG A 58 -3.73 21.96 -21.97
CA ARG A 58 -4.29 21.09 -20.92
C ARG A 58 -5.81 21.02 -20.94
N ARG A 59 -6.49 22.16 -21.15
CA ARG A 59 -7.95 22.22 -21.26
C ARG A 59 -8.44 21.50 -22.51
N ASP A 60 -7.78 21.69 -23.65
CA ASP A 60 -8.13 21.04 -24.91
C ASP A 60 -7.89 19.52 -24.85
N ALA A 61 -6.79 19.09 -24.22
CA ALA A 61 -6.51 17.69 -23.93
C ALA A 61 -7.55 17.07 -22.99
N ALA A 62 -7.99 17.80 -21.96
CA ALA A 62 -9.04 17.35 -21.04
C ALA A 62 -10.41 17.21 -21.72
N ARG A 63 -10.69 18.03 -22.74
CA ARG A 63 -11.87 17.93 -23.61
C ARG A 63 -11.74 16.85 -24.70
N GLY A 64 -10.56 16.23 -24.84
CA GLY A 64 -10.28 15.22 -25.86
C GLY A 64 -9.97 15.78 -27.25
N LEU A 65 -9.83 17.10 -27.40
CA LEU A 65 -9.53 17.77 -28.68
C LEU A 65 -8.09 17.53 -29.14
N GLN A 66 -7.15 17.35 -28.21
CA GLN A 66 -5.72 17.20 -28.50
C GLN A 66 -5.12 15.91 -27.92
N PHE A 67 -5.57 14.75 -28.42
CA PHE A 67 -5.02 13.46 -27.96
C PHE A 67 -3.51 13.33 -28.17
N LYS A 68 -2.96 13.83 -29.29
CA LYS A 68 -1.51 13.72 -29.57
C LYS A 68 -0.63 14.51 -28.59
N GLN A 69 -1.20 15.45 -27.83
CA GLN A 69 -0.51 16.32 -26.87
C GLN A 69 -1.10 16.19 -25.47
N SER A 70 -1.80 15.10 -25.14
CA SER A 70 -2.48 14.99 -23.85
C SER A 70 -1.61 14.43 -22.72
N ALA A 71 -0.39 13.97 -22.98
CA ALA A 71 0.57 13.61 -21.94
C ALA A 71 1.42 14.84 -21.58
N HIS A 72 1.12 15.47 -20.45
CA HIS A 72 1.88 16.62 -19.94
C HIS A 72 3.07 16.13 -19.14
N VAL A 73 4.27 16.33 -19.67
CA VAL A 73 5.52 15.97 -19.01
C VAL A 73 6.04 17.14 -18.19
N GLN A 74 6.37 16.86 -16.94
CA GLN A 74 6.83 17.84 -15.97
C GLN A 74 8.09 17.30 -15.29
N GLU A 75 9.15 18.11 -15.28
CA GLU A 75 10.40 17.77 -14.59
C GLU A 75 10.24 17.99 -13.09
N ILE A 76 10.80 17.11 -12.26
CA ILE A 76 10.71 17.23 -10.81
C ILE A 76 11.86 18.12 -10.31
N PHE A 77 11.51 19.28 -9.76
CA PHE A 77 12.46 20.17 -9.10
C PHE A 77 12.68 19.79 -7.62
N TRP A 78 11.60 19.45 -6.91
CA TRP A 78 11.66 19.04 -5.51
C TRP A 78 10.58 18.01 -5.21
N LYS A 79 10.92 16.98 -4.42
CA LYS A 79 9.97 15.96 -3.96
C LYS A 79 10.07 15.76 -2.45
N ARG A 80 8.92 15.56 -1.80
CA ARG A 80 8.84 15.28 -0.37
C ARG A 80 7.54 14.52 -0.06
N LYS A 81 7.64 13.47 0.75
CA LYS A 81 6.50 12.82 1.40
C LYS A 81 6.45 13.21 2.88
N TYR A 82 5.26 13.15 3.48
CA TYR A 82 5.14 13.29 4.92
C TYR A 82 5.72 12.06 5.64
N LEU A 83 5.27 10.88 5.24
CA LEU A 83 5.79 9.60 5.68
C LEU A 83 6.15 8.77 4.45
N GLU A 84 7.23 8.00 4.52
CA GLU A 84 7.68 7.18 3.38
C GLU A 84 6.61 6.20 2.90
N HIS A 85 5.82 5.66 3.84
CA HIS A 85 4.75 4.71 3.58
C HIS A 85 3.42 5.36 3.15
N SER A 86 3.35 6.70 3.11
CA SER A 86 2.17 7.43 2.65
C SER A 86 1.85 7.06 1.20
N VAL A 87 0.54 6.97 0.93
CA VAL A 87 0.00 6.62 -0.39
C VAL A 87 0.53 7.60 -1.43
N ALA A 88 0.86 7.08 -2.61
CA ALA A 88 1.25 7.89 -3.75
C ALA A 88 0.20 8.97 -4.05
N ASP A 89 0.68 10.20 -4.16
CA ASP A 89 -0.12 11.39 -4.41
C ASP A 89 0.68 12.35 -5.31
N ALA A 90 0.00 13.03 -6.22
CA ALA A 90 0.63 14.00 -7.13
C ALA A 90 1.28 15.18 -6.38
N SER A 91 0.80 15.48 -5.17
CA SER A 91 1.34 16.55 -4.32
C SER A 91 2.66 16.24 -3.63
N ASN A 92 3.19 15.04 -3.84
CA ASN A 92 4.55 14.68 -3.40
C ASN A 92 5.65 15.35 -4.23
N PHE A 93 5.29 16.02 -5.33
CA PHE A 93 6.22 16.66 -6.24
C PHE A 93 5.90 18.16 -6.41
N ILE A 94 6.96 18.95 -6.52
CA ILE A 94 7.01 20.28 -7.11
C ILE A 94 7.71 20.09 -8.44
N THR A 95 7.02 20.43 -9.52
CA THR A 95 7.47 20.15 -10.88
C THR A 95 7.57 21.43 -11.69
N THR A 96 8.16 21.39 -12.88
CA THR A 96 8.17 22.46 -13.89
C THR A 96 7.68 21.89 -15.23
N HIS A 97 7.05 22.72 -16.06
CA HIS A 97 6.59 22.27 -17.38
C HIS A 97 7.81 21.96 -18.27
N CYS A 98 7.85 20.76 -18.84
CA CYS A 98 8.86 20.36 -19.83
C CYS A 98 8.28 20.33 -21.25
N GLY A 99 7.09 19.77 -21.42
CA GLY A 99 6.43 19.73 -22.73
C GLY A 99 5.21 18.82 -22.75
N PHE A 100 4.56 18.75 -23.90
CA PHE A 100 3.50 17.78 -24.18
C PHE A 100 4.02 16.70 -25.12
N ARG A 101 3.70 15.44 -24.83
CA ARG A 101 4.07 14.28 -25.64
C ARG A 101 2.84 13.51 -26.09
N GLN A 102 3.04 12.62 -27.05
CA GLN A 102 2.03 11.62 -27.41
C GLN A 102 1.78 10.68 -26.22
N PRO A 103 0.52 10.31 -25.94
CA PRO A 103 0.19 9.42 -24.83
C PRO A 103 0.92 8.08 -24.84
N SER A 104 1.30 7.56 -26.00
CA SER A 104 2.10 6.33 -26.12
C SER A 104 3.43 6.37 -25.35
N CYS A 105 3.94 7.55 -24.95
CA CYS A 105 5.12 7.66 -24.10
C CYS A 105 4.99 6.92 -22.75
N ILE A 106 3.77 6.74 -22.23
CA ILE A 106 3.56 5.98 -20.97
C ILE A 106 3.78 4.48 -21.13
N LEU A 107 3.85 3.97 -22.36
CA LEU A 107 4.06 2.55 -22.64
C LEU A 107 5.53 2.15 -22.51
N LYS A 108 6.45 3.11 -22.44
CA LYS A 108 7.86 2.83 -22.23
C LYS A 108 8.12 2.04 -20.92
N PRO A 109 9.11 1.14 -20.87
CA PRO A 109 9.40 0.34 -19.68
C PRO A 109 9.81 1.14 -18.43
N ASN A 110 10.41 2.31 -18.61
CA ASN A 110 10.84 3.22 -17.54
C ASN A 110 9.74 4.18 -17.08
N VAL A 111 8.51 4.05 -17.59
CA VAL A 111 7.35 4.84 -17.17
C VAL A 111 6.33 3.92 -16.49
N SER A 112 5.87 4.31 -15.31
CA SER A 112 4.95 3.49 -14.52
C SER A 112 3.82 4.32 -13.90
N LEU A 113 2.63 3.75 -13.80
CA LEU A 113 1.46 4.41 -13.20
C LEU A 113 1.65 4.54 -11.69
N TYR A 114 1.57 5.76 -11.17
CA TYR A 114 1.90 6.10 -9.78
C TYR A 114 0.66 6.31 -8.91
N CYS A 115 -0.24 7.22 -9.33
CA CYS A 115 -1.49 7.47 -8.61
C CYS A 115 -2.61 7.95 -9.55
N MET A 116 -3.85 7.92 -9.06
CA MET A 116 -5.02 8.47 -9.74
C MET A 116 -5.52 9.70 -9.00
N THR A 117 -5.86 10.76 -9.74
CA THR A 117 -6.60 11.91 -9.21
C THR A 117 -8.01 11.92 -9.79
N ARG A 118 -8.85 12.86 -9.33
CA ARG A 118 -10.20 13.05 -9.89
C ARG A 118 -10.20 13.36 -11.39
N LYS A 119 -9.13 13.97 -11.92
CA LYS A 119 -9.12 14.52 -13.29
C LYS A 119 -8.07 13.90 -14.21
N GLU A 120 -7.03 13.32 -13.63
CA GLU A 120 -5.83 12.90 -14.35
C GLU A 120 -5.26 11.61 -13.75
N ALA A 121 -4.71 10.76 -14.60
CA ALA A 121 -3.79 9.69 -14.23
C ALA A 121 -2.37 10.24 -14.16
N VAL A 122 -1.60 9.82 -13.15
CA VAL A 122 -0.25 10.33 -12.90
C VAL A 122 0.75 9.18 -13.03
N PHE A 123 1.73 9.37 -13.90
CA PHE A 123 2.82 8.44 -14.15
C PHE A 123 4.15 9.03 -13.70
N ILE A 124 5.09 8.15 -13.39
CA ILE A 124 6.47 8.51 -13.07
C ILE A 124 7.37 7.93 -14.14
N GLU A 125 8.20 8.80 -14.71
CA GLU A 125 9.31 8.45 -15.58
C GLU A 125 10.60 8.43 -14.74
N VAL A 126 11.33 7.32 -14.84
CA VAL A 126 12.66 7.15 -14.24
C VAL A 126 13.72 7.07 -15.33
N LYS A 127 15.01 7.10 -14.95
CA LYS A 127 16.11 6.86 -15.88
C LYS A 127 15.98 5.46 -16.52
N GLU A 128 16.30 5.34 -17.81
CA GLU A 128 16.12 4.09 -18.57
C GLU A 128 16.91 2.89 -18.00
N SER A 129 18.03 3.15 -17.33
CA SER A 129 18.84 2.13 -16.64
C SER A 129 18.22 1.62 -15.34
N VAL A 130 17.13 2.23 -14.85
CA VAL A 130 16.50 1.89 -13.57
C VAL A 130 15.24 1.06 -13.78
N ASN A 131 15.20 -0.13 -13.18
CA ASN A 131 13.99 -0.94 -13.12
C ASN A 131 13.25 -0.71 -11.79
N VAL A 132 12.15 0.06 -11.82
CA VAL A 132 11.33 0.35 -10.62
C VAL A 132 10.68 -0.90 -9.99
N TYR A 133 10.51 -1.95 -10.78
CA TYR A 133 9.91 -3.22 -10.33
C TYR A 133 10.95 -4.15 -9.66
N ARG A 134 12.25 -3.91 -9.89
CA ARG A 134 13.37 -4.66 -9.31
C ARG A 134 14.41 -3.71 -8.69
N SER A 135 14.02 -2.96 -7.66
CA SER A 135 14.93 -2.04 -6.97
C SER A 135 15.58 -2.67 -5.74
N LYS A 136 16.80 -2.22 -5.44
CA LYS A 136 17.50 -2.50 -4.16
C LYS A 136 16.98 -1.63 -3.02
N VAL A 137 16.28 -0.53 -3.32
CA VAL A 137 15.80 0.44 -2.32
C VAL A 137 14.65 -0.13 -1.51
N SER A 138 13.63 -0.68 -2.17
CA SER A 138 12.46 -1.23 -1.49
C SER A 138 11.77 -2.33 -2.31
N THR A 139 11.06 -3.20 -1.61
CA THR A 139 10.16 -4.19 -2.21
C THR A 139 8.82 -3.58 -2.63
N TYR A 140 8.55 -2.31 -2.32
CA TYR A 140 7.29 -1.64 -2.64
C TYR A 140 7.43 -0.76 -3.89
N LEU A 141 6.52 -0.94 -4.85
CA LEU A 141 6.54 -0.24 -6.13
C LEU A 141 6.41 1.27 -5.94
N TYR A 142 5.43 1.72 -5.14
CA TYR A 142 5.19 3.16 -4.92
C TYR A 142 6.41 3.88 -4.31
N HIS A 143 7.19 3.17 -3.50
CA HIS A 143 8.40 3.71 -2.88
C HIS A 143 9.52 3.82 -3.92
N ASN A 144 9.75 2.77 -4.71
CA ASN A 144 10.73 2.78 -5.80
C ASN A 144 10.42 3.86 -6.85
N GLN A 145 9.14 4.00 -7.22
CA GLN A 145 8.66 5.04 -8.11
C GLN A 145 9.02 6.42 -7.55
N TYR A 146 8.68 6.72 -6.29
CA TYR A 146 8.99 8.00 -5.67
C TYR A 146 10.51 8.28 -5.61
N HIS A 147 11.32 7.31 -5.19
CA HIS A 147 12.78 7.49 -5.04
C HIS A 147 13.49 7.72 -6.37
N HIS A 148 13.11 7.00 -7.43
CA HIS A 148 13.76 7.10 -8.73
C HIS A 148 13.09 8.08 -9.70
N ALA A 149 11.99 8.72 -9.31
CA ALA A 149 11.27 9.69 -10.12
C ALA A 149 12.17 10.82 -10.62
N VAL A 150 12.18 11.04 -11.93
CA VAL A 150 12.82 12.18 -12.62
C VAL A 150 11.76 13.11 -13.20
N ASN A 151 10.77 12.56 -13.91
CA ASN A 151 9.64 13.32 -14.43
C ASN A 151 8.31 12.77 -13.91
N VAL A 152 7.34 13.66 -13.78
CA VAL A 152 5.92 13.36 -13.60
C VAL A 152 5.23 13.55 -14.94
N ILE A 153 4.45 12.57 -15.37
CA ILE A 153 3.62 12.68 -16.57
C ILE A 153 2.16 12.65 -16.12
N THR A 154 1.41 13.73 -16.34
CA THR A 154 -0.03 13.76 -16.08
C THR A 154 -0.81 13.59 -17.38
N MET A 155 -1.90 12.84 -17.32
CA MET A 155 -2.74 12.54 -18.48
C MET A 155 -4.22 12.64 -18.10
N PRO A 156 -5.04 13.42 -18.84
CA PRO A 156 -6.48 13.46 -18.59
C PRO A 156 -7.13 12.08 -18.70
N LEU A 157 -8.14 11.82 -17.86
CA LEU A 157 -8.78 10.49 -17.78
C LEU A 157 -9.33 9.99 -19.13
N ALA A 158 -9.84 10.88 -19.99
CA ALA A 158 -10.31 10.51 -21.33
C ALA A 158 -9.17 9.92 -22.19
N SER A 159 -7.99 10.53 -22.17
CA SER A 159 -6.82 10.02 -22.89
C SER A 159 -6.28 8.74 -22.24
N PHE A 160 -6.28 8.68 -20.91
CA PHE A 160 -5.90 7.48 -20.16
C PHE A 160 -6.77 6.26 -20.52
N HIS A 161 -8.10 6.44 -20.58
CA HIS A 161 -9.02 5.39 -21.01
C HIS A 161 -8.77 4.95 -22.44
N LYS A 162 -8.50 5.89 -23.35
CA LYS A 162 -8.18 5.57 -24.74
C LYS A 162 -6.91 4.73 -24.84
N VAL A 163 -5.81 5.15 -24.21
CA VAL A 163 -4.56 4.37 -24.21
C VAL A 163 -4.77 2.99 -23.55
N ALA A 164 -5.50 2.92 -22.45
CA ALA A 164 -5.83 1.63 -21.83
C ALA A 164 -6.69 0.74 -22.74
N SER A 165 -7.59 1.32 -23.53
CA SER A 165 -8.36 0.60 -24.55
C SER A 165 -7.45 0.04 -25.63
N ASP A 166 -6.54 0.86 -26.17
CA ASP A 166 -5.59 0.49 -27.23
C ASP A 166 -4.61 -0.61 -26.77
N VAL A 167 -4.20 -0.58 -25.50
CA VAL A 167 -3.37 -1.62 -24.88
C VAL A 167 -4.09 -2.97 -24.79
N GLY A 168 -5.42 -2.96 -24.66
CA GLY A 168 -6.22 -4.17 -24.51
C GLY A 168 -6.11 -4.82 -23.14
N LEU A 169 -6.55 -6.08 -23.03
CA LEU A 169 -6.42 -6.87 -21.81
C LEU A 169 -4.98 -7.33 -21.61
N PRO A 170 -4.53 -7.56 -20.37
CA PRO A 170 -3.22 -8.16 -20.11
C PRO A 170 -3.05 -9.46 -20.91
N LYS A 171 -1.94 -9.57 -21.66
CA LYS A 171 -1.64 -10.74 -22.50
C LYS A 171 -1.18 -11.97 -21.71
N VAL A 172 -0.88 -11.78 -20.42
CA VAL A 172 -0.38 -12.79 -19.51
C VAL A 172 -1.31 -12.94 -18.30
N PRO A 173 -1.30 -14.10 -17.62
CA PRO A 173 -2.11 -14.30 -16.41
C PRO A 173 -1.79 -13.25 -15.33
N VAL A 174 -2.84 -12.66 -14.75
CA VAL A 174 -2.74 -11.73 -13.63
C VAL A 174 -3.33 -12.37 -12.37
N THR A 175 -2.54 -12.43 -11.31
CA THR A 175 -2.97 -12.85 -9.98
C THR A 175 -2.90 -11.67 -9.03
N CYS A 176 -4.01 -11.37 -8.36
CA CYS A 176 -4.09 -10.32 -7.35
C CYS A 176 -4.02 -10.96 -5.96
N LEU A 177 -3.11 -10.48 -5.11
CA LEU A 177 -3.05 -10.78 -3.70
C LEU A 177 -3.46 -9.54 -2.90
N ALA A 178 -4.50 -9.68 -2.09
CA ALA A 178 -4.73 -8.78 -0.98
C ALA A 178 -4.41 -9.47 0.34
N CYS A 179 -4.28 -8.68 1.39
CA CYS A 179 -3.90 -9.22 2.68
C CYS A 179 -4.30 -8.33 3.85
N THR A 180 -4.42 -8.93 5.04
CA THR A 180 -4.36 -8.15 6.28
C THR A 180 -2.93 -7.67 6.53
N ALA A 181 -2.76 -6.61 7.33
CA ALA A 181 -1.43 -6.17 7.73
C ALA A 181 -0.70 -7.28 8.51
N ARG A 182 0.62 -7.41 8.27
CA ARG A 182 1.52 -8.35 8.97
C ARG A 182 1.15 -9.84 8.83
N SER A 183 0.62 -10.21 7.67
CA SER A 183 0.19 -11.57 7.33
C SER A 183 1.19 -12.38 6.51
N GLY A 184 2.41 -11.88 6.28
CA GLY A 184 3.42 -12.56 5.46
C GLY A 184 3.31 -12.31 3.95
N SER A 185 2.45 -11.37 3.51
CA SER A 185 2.29 -11.04 2.09
C SER A 185 3.57 -10.52 1.42
N THR A 186 4.45 -9.82 2.16
CA THR A 186 5.77 -9.41 1.65
C THR A 186 6.66 -10.61 1.34
N LEU A 187 6.69 -11.61 2.22
CA LEU A 187 7.42 -12.86 1.98
C LEU A 187 6.90 -13.58 0.74
N LEU A 188 5.56 -13.67 0.61
CA LEU A 188 4.94 -14.28 -0.56
C LEU A 188 5.25 -13.53 -1.85
N SER A 189 5.21 -12.19 -1.85
CA SER A 189 5.63 -11.39 -3.00
C SER A 189 7.10 -11.64 -3.38
N GLN A 190 7.98 -11.88 -2.41
CA GLN A 190 9.39 -12.20 -2.69
C GLN A 190 9.58 -13.61 -3.25
N MET A 191 8.78 -14.59 -2.80
CA MET A 191 8.75 -15.92 -3.43
C MET A 191 8.37 -15.79 -4.91
N MET A 192 7.32 -15.03 -5.21
CA MET A 192 6.86 -14.79 -6.59
C MET A 192 7.91 -14.01 -7.40
N PHE A 193 8.61 -13.07 -6.79
CA PHE A 193 9.65 -12.26 -7.44
C PHE A 193 10.83 -13.10 -7.95
N ARG A 194 11.16 -14.20 -7.25
CA ARG A 194 12.25 -15.10 -7.64
C ARG A 194 11.89 -16.02 -8.80
N ILE A 195 10.63 -16.07 -9.21
CA ILE A 195 10.19 -16.89 -10.34
C ILE A 195 10.62 -16.20 -11.65
N PRO A 196 11.37 -16.89 -12.53
CA PRO A 196 11.74 -16.35 -13.84
C PRO A 196 10.49 -15.96 -14.65
N GLY A 197 10.52 -14.76 -15.25
CA GLY A 197 9.38 -14.23 -16.01
C GLY A 197 8.20 -13.70 -15.18
N MET A 198 8.28 -13.66 -13.85
CA MET A 198 7.22 -13.05 -13.02
C MET A 198 7.46 -11.54 -12.81
N LEU A 199 6.45 -10.73 -13.14
CA LEU A 199 6.38 -9.33 -12.74
C LEU A 199 5.63 -9.20 -11.43
N VAL A 200 6.29 -8.70 -10.38
CA VAL A 200 5.64 -8.46 -9.08
C VAL A 200 5.36 -6.97 -8.90
N LEU A 201 4.08 -6.62 -8.82
CA LEU A 201 3.60 -5.27 -8.53
C LEU A 201 3.18 -5.20 -7.05
N SER A 202 4.13 -4.82 -6.19
CA SER A 202 3.90 -4.70 -4.74
C SER A 202 3.40 -3.31 -4.39
N GLU A 203 2.17 -3.24 -3.91
CA GLU A 203 1.41 -2.06 -3.50
C GLU A 203 1.36 -0.96 -4.58
N PRO A 204 0.79 -1.24 -5.77
CA PRO A 204 0.57 -0.21 -6.77
C PRO A 204 -0.46 0.80 -6.26
N ASP A 205 0.02 1.95 -5.77
CA ASP A 205 -0.84 2.96 -5.15
C ASP A 205 -1.79 3.66 -6.12
N ALA A 206 -1.66 3.44 -7.43
CA ALA A 206 -2.67 3.79 -8.41
C ALA A 206 -4.03 3.16 -8.10
N ILE A 207 -4.04 1.94 -7.56
CA ILE A 207 -5.24 1.24 -7.13
C ILE A 207 -5.72 1.80 -5.79
N THR A 208 -4.80 2.00 -4.84
CA THR A 208 -5.09 2.55 -3.51
C THR A 208 -5.71 3.95 -3.61
N SER A 209 -5.11 4.87 -4.37
CA SER A 209 -5.61 6.23 -4.57
C SER A 209 -6.97 6.24 -5.28
N LEU A 210 -7.18 5.34 -6.25
CA LEU A 210 -8.48 5.18 -6.89
C LEU A 210 -9.55 4.72 -5.89
N ASN A 211 -9.23 3.77 -5.00
CA ASN A 211 -10.15 3.33 -3.94
C ASN A 211 -10.51 4.48 -3.00
N PHE A 212 -9.54 5.33 -2.63
CA PHE A 212 -9.81 6.52 -1.82
C PHE A 212 -10.76 7.49 -2.52
N LEU A 213 -10.59 7.74 -3.82
CA LEU A 213 -11.52 8.60 -4.58
C LEU A 213 -12.95 8.05 -4.54
N TYR A 214 -13.12 6.74 -4.72
CA TYR A 214 -14.43 6.09 -4.65
C TYR A 214 -15.04 6.15 -3.25
N LYS A 215 -14.28 5.77 -2.22
CA LYS A 215 -14.76 5.75 -0.83
C LYS A 215 -15.07 7.14 -0.29
N ASN A 216 -14.32 8.17 -0.72
CA ASN A 216 -14.62 9.57 -0.44
C ASN A 216 -15.78 10.12 -1.27
N LYS A 217 -16.47 9.30 -2.07
CA LYS A 217 -17.57 9.70 -2.97
C LYS A 217 -17.18 10.80 -3.96
N THR A 218 -15.90 10.90 -4.28
CA THR A 218 -15.38 11.86 -5.26
C THR A 218 -15.66 11.41 -6.70
N ILE A 219 -15.79 10.10 -6.89
CA ILE A 219 -16.19 9.44 -8.14
C ILE A 219 -17.30 8.42 -7.84
N GLN A 220 -18.11 8.11 -8.87
CA GLN A 220 -19.20 7.13 -8.75
C GLN A 220 -18.70 5.70 -8.97
N MET A 221 -19.53 4.70 -8.63
CA MET A 221 -19.17 3.29 -8.80
C MET A 221 -18.93 2.90 -10.27
N SER A 222 -19.70 3.45 -11.22
CA SER A 222 -19.51 3.20 -12.66
C SER A 222 -18.15 3.68 -13.14
N GLU A 223 -17.82 4.93 -12.82
CA GLU A 223 -16.53 5.55 -13.09
C GLU A 223 -15.37 4.80 -12.42
N TYR A 224 -15.52 4.42 -11.14
CA TYR A 224 -14.55 3.62 -10.42
C TYR A 224 -14.27 2.29 -11.12
N LYS A 225 -15.30 1.54 -11.55
CA LYS A 225 -15.12 0.28 -12.28
C LYS A 225 -14.39 0.48 -13.60
N GLN A 226 -14.72 1.53 -14.35
CA GLN A 226 -14.07 1.86 -15.63
C GLN A 226 -12.60 2.25 -15.43
N LEU A 227 -12.32 3.09 -14.44
CA LEU A 227 -10.96 3.51 -14.07
C LEU A 227 -10.14 2.34 -13.55
N LEU A 228 -10.72 1.47 -12.72
CA LEU A 228 -10.03 0.30 -12.20
C LEU A 228 -9.65 -0.66 -13.33
N ALA A 229 -10.58 -0.91 -14.27
CA ALA A 229 -10.28 -1.72 -15.45
C ALA A 229 -9.13 -1.11 -16.27
N SER A 230 -9.15 0.21 -16.49
CA SER A 230 -8.10 0.92 -17.25
C SER A 230 -6.76 0.93 -16.50
N CYS A 231 -6.80 1.09 -15.18
CA CYS A 231 -5.65 1.03 -14.28
C CYS A 231 -4.98 -0.33 -14.33
N VAL A 232 -5.74 -1.43 -14.25
CA VAL A 232 -5.16 -2.79 -14.34
C VAL A 232 -4.54 -3.04 -15.71
N LYS A 233 -5.18 -2.63 -16.81
CA LYS A 233 -4.62 -2.78 -18.16
C LYS A 233 -3.27 -2.08 -18.30
N LEU A 234 -3.12 -0.87 -17.75
CA LEU A 234 -1.87 -0.11 -17.85
C LEU A 234 -0.82 -0.50 -16.81
N LEU A 235 -1.21 -0.95 -15.62
CA LEU A 235 -0.30 -1.57 -14.66
C LEU A 235 0.30 -2.87 -15.21
N CYS A 236 -0.51 -3.63 -15.96
CA CYS A 236 -0.13 -4.90 -16.58
C CYS A 236 0.05 -4.76 -18.10
N LYS A 237 0.56 -3.61 -18.55
CA LYS A 237 0.79 -3.35 -19.98
C LYS A 237 1.76 -4.40 -20.57
N PRO A 238 1.64 -4.75 -21.87
CA PRO A 238 2.46 -5.77 -22.50
C PRO A 238 3.96 -5.51 -22.33
N ASP A 239 4.68 -6.56 -21.94
CA ASP A 239 6.13 -6.57 -21.78
C ASP A 239 6.62 -8.01 -21.92
N ASP A 240 7.32 -8.29 -23.03
CA ASP A 240 7.72 -9.64 -23.44
C ASP A 240 8.71 -10.30 -22.47
N ARG A 241 9.26 -9.54 -21.50
CA ARG A 241 10.14 -10.05 -20.44
C ARG A 241 9.38 -10.87 -19.40
N TYR A 242 8.05 -10.76 -19.33
CA TYR A 242 7.24 -11.38 -18.30
C TYR A 242 6.19 -12.33 -18.89
N SER A 243 6.05 -13.50 -18.27
CA SER A 243 5.06 -14.53 -18.62
C SER A 243 3.85 -14.53 -17.68
N ALA A 244 3.92 -13.81 -16.56
CA ALA A 244 2.84 -13.64 -15.59
C ALA A 244 3.01 -12.37 -14.74
N VAL A 245 1.92 -11.85 -14.20
CA VAL A 245 1.92 -10.70 -13.28
C VAL A 245 1.30 -11.07 -11.94
N PHE A 246 2.01 -10.76 -10.86
CA PHE A 246 1.55 -10.92 -9.48
C PHE A 246 1.39 -9.54 -8.82
N VAL A 247 0.15 -9.14 -8.56
CA VAL A 247 -0.20 -7.84 -8.00
C VAL A 247 -0.52 -7.99 -6.51
N LYS A 248 0.40 -7.64 -5.63
CA LYS A 248 0.14 -7.57 -4.19
C LYS A 248 -0.33 -6.17 -3.86
N ALA A 249 -1.63 -5.89 -3.85
CA ALA A 249 -2.08 -4.54 -3.50
C ALA A 249 -2.65 -4.45 -2.10
N ARG A 250 -2.73 -3.21 -1.62
CA ARG A 250 -3.57 -2.89 -0.46
C ARG A 250 -5.00 -3.29 -0.80
N PRO A 251 -5.80 -3.73 0.19
CA PRO A 251 -7.09 -4.36 -0.05
C PRO A 251 -7.94 -3.65 -1.12
N PHE A 252 -8.25 -4.39 -2.19
CA PHE A 252 -9.04 -3.98 -3.34
C PHE A 252 -9.51 -5.24 -4.06
N PHE A 253 -10.59 -5.17 -4.84
CA PHE A 253 -11.15 -6.37 -5.47
C PHE A 253 -11.32 -6.20 -6.96
N THR A 254 -11.02 -7.26 -7.68
CA THR A 254 -11.09 -7.34 -9.14
C THR A 254 -11.64 -8.70 -9.55
N LYS A 255 -12.01 -8.85 -10.83
CA LYS A 255 -12.48 -10.12 -11.39
C LYS A 255 -11.36 -11.13 -11.70
N PHE A 256 -10.09 -10.77 -11.44
CA PHE A 256 -8.95 -11.65 -11.71
C PHE A 256 -8.84 -12.77 -10.66
N ARG A 257 -7.91 -13.71 -10.87
CA ARG A 257 -7.57 -14.71 -9.84
C ARG A 257 -7.18 -13.96 -8.58
N TYR A 258 -7.90 -14.23 -7.50
CA TYR A 258 -7.79 -13.43 -6.30
C TYR A 258 -7.39 -14.30 -5.12
N LEU A 259 -6.29 -13.93 -4.48
CA LEU A 259 -5.79 -14.51 -3.25
C LEU A 259 -5.99 -13.52 -2.11
N PHE A 260 -6.33 -14.05 -0.94
CA PHE A 260 -6.40 -13.27 0.29
C PHE A 260 -5.56 -13.91 1.38
N MET A 261 -4.45 -13.28 1.74
CA MET A 261 -3.58 -13.77 2.81
C MET A 261 -3.88 -13.08 4.12
N TYR A 262 -4.08 -13.86 5.17
CA TYR A 262 -4.34 -13.35 6.51
C TYR A 262 -3.61 -14.19 7.54
N ARG A 263 -3.57 -13.68 8.76
CA ARG A 263 -2.92 -14.30 9.91
C ARG A 263 -3.86 -14.22 11.09
N ASN A 264 -3.65 -15.07 12.10
CA ASN A 264 -4.34 -14.97 13.37
C ASN A 264 -4.38 -13.50 13.89
N SER A 265 -5.55 -13.06 14.34
CA SER A 265 -5.82 -11.66 14.68
C SER A 265 -4.88 -11.11 15.75
N VAL A 266 -4.62 -11.85 16.85
CA VAL A 266 -3.72 -11.35 17.90
C VAL A 266 -2.29 -11.21 17.39
N LYS A 267 -1.80 -12.17 16.59
CA LYS A 267 -0.43 -12.12 16.03
C LYS A 267 -0.27 -10.96 15.04
N SER A 268 -1.28 -10.71 14.19
CA SER A 268 -1.29 -9.56 13.28
C SER A 268 -1.29 -8.24 14.04
N VAL A 269 -2.18 -8.07 15.02
CA VAL A 269 -2.30 -6.83 15.81
C VAL A 269 -1.01 -6.58 16.59
N MET A 270 -0.49 -7.58 17.28
CA MET A 270 0.75 -7.45 18.06
C MET A 270 1.97 -7.16 17.17
N SER A 271 2.07 -7.78 16.00
CA SER A 271 3.15 -7.47 15.05
C SER A 271 3.09 -6.03 14.56
N ASN A 272 1.90 -5.48 14.32
CA ASN A 272 1.75 -4.07 13.98
C ASN A 272 2.12 -3.15 15.16
N LEU A 273 1.65 -3.45 16.37
CA LEU A 273 1.97 -2.67 17.56
C LEU A 273 3.48 -2.64 17.83
N HIS A 274 4.16 -3.78 17.66
CA HIS A 274 5.60 -3.84 17.78
C HIS A 274 6.29 -2.97 16.72
N GLN A 275 5.85 -3.03 15.46
CA GLN A 275 6.39 -2.16 14.41
C GLN A 275 6.16 -0.67 14.71
N LEU A 276 5.01 -0.30 15.28
CA LEU A 276 4.74 1.08 15.71
C LEU A 276 5.64 1.52 16.88
N GLN A 277 6.08 0.59 17.75
CA GLN A 277 6.99 0.89 18.86
C GLN A 277 8.44 1.08 18.43
N GLN A 278 8.86 0.43 17.33
CA GLN A 278 10.23 0.51 16.84
C GLN A 278 10.58 1.90 16.26
N ASP A 279 9.60 2.60 15.66
CA ASP A 279 9.78 3.96 15.17
C ASP A 279 9.21 4.96 16.19
N PRO A 280 10.03 5.91 16.67
CA PRO A 280 9.63 6.92 17.64
C PRO A 280 8.41 7.75 17.24
N ALA A 281 8.26 8.08 15.94
CA ALA A 281 7.16 8.90 15.47
C ALA A 281 5.81 8.15 15.54
N PRO A 282 5.67 6.94 14.96
CA PRO A 282 4.52 6.07 15.20
C PRO A 282 4.28 5.72 16.67
N ASN A 283 5.33 5.58 17.49
CA ASN A 283 5.17 5.33 18.92
C ASN A 283 4.57 6.54 19.66
N CYS A 284 5.01 7.76 19.32
CA CYS A 284 4.41 8.99 19.83
C CYS A 284 2.94 9.12 19.40
N LEU A 285 2.63 8.84 18.12
CA LEU A 285 1.25 8.81 17.64
C LEU A 285 0.42 7.78 18.40
N ARG A 286 0.97 6.60 18.66
CA ARG A 286 0.32 5.58 19.49
C ARG A 286 0.05 6.09 20.90
N PHE A 287 1.02 6.74 21.55
CA PHE A 287 0.81 7.32 22.87
C PHE A 287 -0.32 8.35 22.88
N VAL A 288 -0.39 9.22 21.87
CA VAL A 288 -1.50 10.17 21.69
C VAL A 288 -2.84 9.46 21.48
N MET A 289 -2.87 8.37 20.70
CA MET A 289 -4.09 7.59 20.47
C MET A 289 -4.55 6.80 21.69
N ASP A 290 -3.64 6.25 22.49
CA ASP A 290 -3.95 5.40 23.64
C ASP A 290 -4.25 6.25 24.90
N SER A 291 -3.74 7.49 24.98
CA SER A 291 -4.03 8.41 26.09
C SER A 291 -5.43 9.01 26.01
N VAL A 292 -6.23 8.86 27.07
CA VAL A 292 -7.59 9.42 27.18
C VAL A 292 -7.59 10.95 27.08
N VAL A 293 -6.65 11.61 27.76
CA VAL A 293 -6.57 13.09 27.78
C VAL A 293 -6.09 13.63 26.42
N LEU A 294 -5.00 13.09 25.88
CA LEU A 294 -4.43 13.61 24.63
C LEU A 294 -5.32 13.33 23.43
N SER A 295 -5.99 12.19 23.39
CA SER A 295 -6.95 11.88 22.32
C SER A 295 -8.21 12.75 22.38
N ALA A 296 -8.60 13.24 23.56
CA ALA A 296 -9.68 14.22 23.69
C ALA A 296 -9.28 15.59 23.13
N VAL A 297 -8.02 15.99 23.31
CA VAL A 297 -7.47 17.26 22.77
C VAL A 297 -7.18 17.16 21.27
N LEU A 298 -6.69 16.01 20.80
CA LEU A 298 -6.29 15.75 19.40
C LEU A 298 -7.11 14.62 18.76
N PRO A 299 -8.45 14.71 18.69
CA PRO A 299 -9.32 13.62 18.22
C PRO A 299 -9.14 13.29 16.73
N PHE A 300 -8.53 14.19 15.97
CA PHE A 300 -8.22 13.98 14.56
C PHE A 300 -7.14 12.90 14.36
N VAL A 301 -6.27 12.63 15.35
CA VAL A 301 -5.20 11.62 15.22
C VAL A 301 -5.80 10.22 15.08
N ARG A 302 -6.72 9.84 15.98
CA ARG A 302 -7.46 8.56 15.90
C ARG A 302 -8.24 8.46 14.60
N SER A 303 -8.95 9.53 14.24
CA SER A 303 -9.76 9.58 13.01
C SER A 303 -8.89 9.41 11.76
N TYR A 304 -7.73 10.06 11.70
CA TYR A 304 -6.78 9.95 10.61
C TYR A 304 -6.16 8.55 10.52
N PHE A 305 -5.77 7.97 11.66
CA PHE A 305 -5.19 6.63 11.69
C PHE A 305 -6.21 5.55 11.31
N TYR A 306 -7.46 5.69 11.79
CA TYR A 306 -8.58 4.85 11.37
C TYR A 306 -8.88 5.00 9.88
N TYR A 307 -8.92 6.26 9.39
CA TYR A 307 -9.13 6.55 7.98
C TYR A 307 -8.07 5.88 7.09
N TYR A 308 -6.81 5.87 7.52
CA TYR A 308 -5.74 5.28 6.72
C TYR A 308 -5.74 3.74 6.75
N ASN A 309 -6.08 3.12 7.88
CA ASN A 309 -5.95 1.67 8.06
C ASN A 309 -7.25 0.88 7.82
N VAL A 310 -8.43 1.46 8.07
CA VAL A 310 -9.72 0.75 8.07
C VAL A 310 -10.61 1.16 6.90
N PHE A 311 -10.64 2.45 6.57
CA PHE A 311 -11.63 3.07 5.67
C PHE A 311 -11.84 2.37 4.32
N LEU A 312 -10.75 1.89 3.70
CA LEU A 312 -10.82 1.23 2.41
C LEU A 312 -11.67 -0.06 2.45
N ASN A 313 -11.66 -0.75 3.59
CA ASN A 313 -12.39 -2.01 3.78
C ASN A 313 -13.59 -1.86 4.71
N GLU A 314 -13.81 -0.67 5.25
CA GLU A 314 -14.81 -0.43 6.26
C GLU A 314 -16.19 -0.89 5.78
N LYS A 315 -16.77 -1.78 6.58
CA LYS A 315 -18.19 -2.07 6.62
C LYS A 315 -18.71 -1.29 7.83
N LYS A 316 -19.66 -0.39 7.61
CA LYS A 316 -20.29 0.34 8.71
C LYS A 316 -20.99 -0.69 9.60
N VAL A 317 -20.42 -0.93 10.77
CA VAL A 317 -20.97 -1.83 11.78
C VAL A 317 -21.43 -1.00 12.98
N PRO A 318 -22.62 -1.28 13.54
CA PRO A 318 -23.07 -0.58 14.75
C PRO A 318 -22.11 -0.87 15.91
N GLY A 319 -21.85 0.13 16.74
CA GLY A 319 -21.04 -0.01 17.96
C GLY A 319 -19.53 0.26 17.81
N VAL A 320 -19.02 0.46 16.58
CA VAL A 320 -17.62 0.87 16.36
C VAL A 320 -17.56 2.36 16.07
N ASP A 321 -17.06 3.16 17.03
CA ASP A 321 -16.85 4.60 16.87
C ASP A 321 -15.35 4.90 16.74
N PRO A 322 -14.86 5.30 15.54
CA PRO A 322 -13.45 5.59 15.28
C PRO A 322 -12.80 6.57 16.25
N LYS A 323 -13.55 7.50 16.83
CA LYS A 323 -13.02 8.52 17.75
C LYS A 323 -12.70 7.96 19.13
N LYS A 324 -13.33 6.84 19.50
CA LYS A 324 -13.17 6.20 20.81
C LYS A 324 -12.13 5.09 20.82
N LEU A 325 -11.65 4.69 19.64
CA LEU A 325 -10.76 3.54 19.54
C LEU A 325 -9.32 3.87 19.94
N GLY A 326 -8.70 2.98 20.73
CA GLY A 326 -7.25 2.95 20.92
C GLY A 326 -6.52 2.39 19.70
N SER A 327 -5.19 2.33 19.76
CA SER A 327 -4.36 1.74 18.70
C SER A 327 -4.70 0.26 18.45
N VAL A 328 -4.94 -0.51 19.52
CA VAL A 328 -5.36 -1.91 19.46
C VAL A 328 -6.72 -2.04 18.77
N GLY A 329 -7.70 -1.22 19.17
CA GLY A 329 -9.01 -1.16 18.53
C GLY A 329 -8.93 -0.84 17.03
N ILE A 330 -8.18 0.19 16.63
CA ILE A 330 -8.05 0.57 15.21
C ILE A 330 -7.40 -0.56 14.38
N LEU A 331 -6.32 -1.17 14.87
CA LEU A 331 -5.66 -2.27 14.18
C LEU A 331 -6.52 -3.53 14.10
N THR A 332 -7.30 -3.81 15.15
CA THR A 332 -8.29 -4.89 15.16
C THR A 332 -9.40 -4.63 14.16
N ALA A 333 -9.92 -3.40 14.09
CA ALA A 333 -10.92 -2.99 13.10
C ALA A 333 -10.38 -3.12 11.67
N ALA A 334 -9.12 -2.75 11.42
CA ALA A 334 -8.48 -2.92 10.11
C ALA A 334 -8.39 -4.40 9.69
N TRP A 335 -8.00 -5.27 10.63
CA TRP A 335 -7.97 -6.72 10.41
C TRP A 335 -9.37 -7.27 10.15
N ALA A 336 -10.33 -6.95 11.02
CA ALA A 336 -11.72 -7.41 10.95
C ALA A 336 -12.41 -6.98 9.66
N ALA A 337 -12.28 -5.71 9.28
CA ALA A 337 -12.84 -5.17 8.05
C ALA A 337 -12.31 -5.91 6.81
N SER A 338 -11.01 -6.19 6.77
CA SER A 338 -10.38 -6.90 5.65
C SER A 338 -10.87 -8.37 5.54
N VAL A 339 -10.94 -9.07 6.67
CA VAL A 339 -11.41 -10.46 6.75
C VAL A 339 -12.90 -10.57 6.40
N ALA A 340 -13.73 -9.71 7.00
CA ALA A 340 -15.17 -9.67 6.73
C ALA A 340 -15.47 -9.36 5.27
N GLN A 341 -14.74 -8.40 4.67
CA GLN A 341 -14.90 -8.08 3.25
C GLN A 341 -14.51 -9.23 2.33
N CYS A 342 -13.44 -9.97 2.65
CA CYS A 342 -13.10 -11.19 1.92
C CYS A 342 -14.22 -12.24 2.00
N SER A 343 -14.77 -12.45 3.20
CA SER A 343 -15.89 -13.37 3.41
C SER A 343 -17.14 -12.95 2.61
N ASP A 344 -17.52 -11.66 2.67
CA ASP A 344 -18.65 -11.09 1.95
C ASP A 344 -18.52 -11.29 0.42
N LEU A 345 -17.32 -11.20 -0.13
CA LEU A 345 -17.09 -11.41 -1.56
C LEU A 345 -17.18 -12.86 -1.96
N ARG A 346 -16.67 -13.75 -1.12
CA ARG A 346 -16.84 -15.17 -1.37
C ARG A 346 -18.31 -15.58 -1.32
N TYR A 347 -19.07 -15.04 -0.37
CA TYR A 347 -20.53 -15.23 -0.31
C TYR A 347 -21.22 -14.69 -1.58
N LYS A 348 -20.71 -13.63 -2.19
CA LYS A 348 -21.17 -13.10 -3.48
C LYS A 348 -20.70 -13.92 -4.71
N GLY A 349 -20.06 -15.07 -4.50
CA GLY A 349 -19.62 -15.98 -5.57
C GLY A 349 -18.29 -15.62 -6.23
N TYR A 350 -17.51 -14.68 -5.66
CA TYR A 350 -16.16 -14.41 -6.16
C TYR A 350 -15.22 -15.58 -5.81
N ASN A 351 -14.43 -16.03 -6.78
CA ASN A 351 -13.42 -17.09 -6.59
C ASN A 351 -12.19 -16.52 -5.87
N VAL A 352 -12.27 -16.41 -4.55
CA VAL A 352 -11.19 -15.93 -3.67
C VAL A 352 -10.55 -17.11 -2.95
N GLY A 353 -9.29 -17.41 -3.24
CA GLY A 353 -8.51 -18.38 -2.46
C GLY A 353 -7.91 -17.71 -1.23
N SER A 354 -8.28 -18.14 -0.02
CA SER A 354 -7.67 -17.60 1.20
C SER A 354 -6.46 -18.42 1.65
N ILE A 355 -5.46 -17.74 2.21
CA ILE A 355 -4.22 -18.33 2.72
C ILE A 355 -4.08 -17.90 4.18
N LEU A 356 -4.12 -18.86 5.10
CA LEU A 356 -3.78 -18.63 6.50
C LEU A 356 -2.26 -18.75 6.66
N TYR A 357 -1.61 -17.67 7.12
CA TYR A 357 -0.16 -17.61 7.27
C TYR A 357 0.39 -18.76 8.12
N GLU A 358 -0.26 -19.09 9.23
CA GLU A 358 0.16 -20.19 10.11
C GLU A 358 0.24 -21.53 9.37
N GLU A 359 -0.78 -21.88 8.59
CA GLU A 359 -0.79 -23.13 7.82
C GLU A 359 0.24 -23.12 6.70
N PHE A 360 0.37 -21.98 6.01
CA PHE A 360 1.39 -21.82 4.99
C PHE A 360 2.79 -22.01 5.57
N MET A 361 3.04 -21.58 6.81
CA MET A 361 4.35 -21.70 7.46
C MET A 361 4.60 -23.04 8.15
N ASN A 362 3.58 -23.90 8.35
CA ASN A 362 3.78 -25.24 8.91
C ASN A 362 4.59 -26.14 7.96
N ASN A 363 4.37 -26.03 6.65
CA ASN A 363 5.18 -26.71 5.64
C ASN A 363 5.33 -25.82 4.39
N PRO A 364 6.19 -24.79 4.46
CA PRO A 364 6.20 -23.70 3.48
C PRO A 364 6.56 -24.15 2.08
N ARG A 365 7.38 -25.20 1.93
CA ARG A 365 7.73 -25.74 0.61
C ARG A 365 6.55 -26.47 -0.03
N ARG A 366 5.83 -27.30 0.73
CA ARG A 366 4.62 -27.98 0.24
C ARG A 366 3.51 -26.99 -0.06
N SER A 367 3.25 -26.06 0.87
CA SER A 367 2.27 -25.00 0.70
C SER A 367 2.55 -24.13 -0.54
N LEU A 368 3.82 -23.79 -0.77
CA LEU A 368 4.23 -23.08 -1.97
C LEU A 368 4.01 -23.92 -3.23
N SER A 369 4.31 -25.22 -3.21
CA SER A 369 4.04 -26.12 -4.35
C SER A 369 2.55 -26.14 -4.73
N VAL A 370 1.65 -26.29 -3.75
CA VAL A 370 0.20 -26.26 -3.96
C VAL A 370 -0.25 -24.90 -4.51
N LEU A 371 0.32 -23.81 -3.98
CA LEU A 371 0.02 -22.47 -4.46
C LEU A 371 0.48 -22.27 -5.91
N LEU A 372 1.68 -22.70 -6.28
CA LEU A 372 2.18 -22.61 -7.65
C LEU A 372 1.28 -23.41 -8.61
N GLN A 373 0.90 -24.63 -8.24
CA GLN A 373 -0.06 -25.43 -9.01
C GLN A 373 -1.39 -24.70 -9.18
N ARG A 374 -1.94 -24.09 -8.13
CA ARG A 374 -3.20 -23.33 -8.18
C ARG A 374 -3.12 -22.09 -9.07
N LEU A 375 -1.92 -21.54 -9.24
CA LEU A 375 -1.64 -20.39 -10.09
C LEU A 375 -1.22 -20.78 -11.52
N ASP A 376 -1.26 -22.07 -11.87
CA ASP A 376 -0.75 -22.63 -13.13
C ASP A 376 0.73 -22.24 -13.38
N ILE A 377 1.51 -22.10 -12.31
CA ILE A 377 2.95 -21.85 -12.39
C ILE A 377 3.68 -23.19 -12.38
N ARG A 378 4.64 -23.34 -13.29
CA ARG A 378 5.44 -24.57 -13.43
C ARG A 378 6.11 -24.95 -12.11
N GLY A 379 5.96 -26.22 -11.71
CA GLY A 379 6.53 -26.76 -10.47
C GLY A 379 8.06 -26.71 -10.42
N GLU A 380 8.75 -26.65 -11.57
CA GLU A 380 10.20 -26.48 -11.66
C GLU A 380 10.71 -25.20 -10.97
N TYR A 381 9.86 -24.18 -10.85
CA TYR A 381 10.20 -22.93 -10.18
C TYR A 381 10.06 -22.97 -8.65
N LEU A 382 9.63 -24.09 -8.09
CA LEU A 382 9.47 -24.26 -6.65
C LEU A 382 10.78 -23.99 -5.89
N SER A 383 11.91 -24.48 -6.40
CA SER A 383 13.23 -24.24 -5.80
C SER A 383 13.57 -22.75 -5.77
N CYS A 384 13.47 -22.06 -6.91
CA CYS A 384 13.73 -20.63 -7.04
C CYS A 384 12.85 -19.79 -6.10
N ALA A 385 11.55 -20.09 -6.04
CA ALA A 385 10.61 -19.40 -5.17
C ALA A 385 10.90 -19.68 -3.68
N ALA A 386 11.23 -20.94 -3.33
CA ALA A 386 11.55 -21.35 -1.97
C ALA A 386 12.85 -20.73 -1.44
N GLU A 387 13.78 -20.29 -2.30
CA GLU A 387 14.97 -19.55 -1.85
C GLU A 387 14.64 -18.27 -1.07
N ALA A 388 13.45 -17.70 -1.26
CA ALA A 388 13.00 -16.56 -0.45
C ALA A 388 12.81 -16.92 1.03
N LEU A 389 12.57 -18.19 1.36
CA LEU A 389 12.42 -18.66 2.75
C LEU A 389 13.75 -18.67 3.53
N LYS A 390 14.89 -18.78 2.82
CA LYS A 390 16.22 -18.80 3.46
C LYS A 390 16.69 -17.43 3.91
N VAL A 391 16.17 -16.38 3.27
CA VAL A 391 16.53 -15.02 3.64
C VAL A 391 15.61 -14.62 4.78
N ASP A 392 16.19 -14.48 5.97
CA ASP A 392 15.48 -13.90 7.10
C ASP A 392 15.28 -12.40 6.86
N PHE A 393 14.19 -12.07 6.17
CA PHE A 393 13.80 -10.68 5.92
C PHE A 393 13.30 -9.97 7.17
N ASN A 394 13.17 -10.69 8.29
CA ASN A 394 12.84 -10.12 9.59
C ASN A 394 14.06 -10.07 10.52
N LYS A 395 15.31 -10.24 10.02
CA LYS A 395 16.52 -9.88 10.78
C LYS A 395 16.44 -8.40 11.18
N GLY A 396 15.95 -8.14 12.40
CA GLY A 396 15.66 -6.82 12.97
C GLY A 396 14.20 -6.58 13.39
N ALA A 397 13.24 -7.29 12.80
CA ALA A 397 11.85 -7.31 13.25
C ALA A 397 11.65 -8.57 14.09
N ALA A 398 11.85 -8.47 15.40
CA ALA A 398 11.77 -9.58 16.35
C ALA A 398 10.46 -10.39 16.20
N HIS A 399 10.48 -11.42 15.35
CA HIS A 399 9.43 -12.43 15.29
C HIS A 399 9.72 -13.60 16.26
N ASP A 400 10.92 -13.65 16.83
CA ASP A 400 11.41 -14.74 17.68
C ASP A 400 11.38 -14.48 19.18
N LEU A 401 10.85 -13.35 19.63
CA LEU A 401 10.43 -13.29 21.02
C LEU A 401 9.09 -14.00 21.11
N ALA A 402 9.12 -15.21 21.68
CA ALA A 402 8.01 -15.90 22.31
C ALA A 402 7.42 -15.06 23.46
N LEU A 403 7.09 -13.80 23.18
CA LEU A 403 6.26 -12.97 24.01
C LEU A 403 4.91 -13.68 24.07
N ASP A 404 4.50 -14.05 25.29
CA ASP A 404 3.16 -14.52 25.54
C ASP A 404 2.20 -13.37 25.20
N TYR A 405 1.77 -13.32 23.93
CA TYR A 405 0.91 -12.28 23.39
C TYR A 405 -0.41 -12.17 24.18
N ARG A 406 -0.79 -13.23 24.92
CA ARG A 406 -1.98 -13.23 25.77
C ARG A 406 -1.85 -12.27 26.96
N ARG A 407 -0.63 -12.03 27.45
CA ARG A 407 -0.34 -11.13 28.59
C ARG A 407 0.08 -9.73 28.16
N ALA A 408 0.36 -9.52 26.87
CA ALA A 408 0.91 -8.26 26.37
C ALA A 408 -0.14 -7.14 26.17
N LEU A 409 -1.43 -7.48 26.13
CA LEU A 409 -2.53 -6.52 26.01
C LEU A 409 -3.20 -6.31 27.35
N SER A 410 -3.56 -5.06 27.67
CA SER A 410 -4.37 -4.78 28.85
C SER A 410 -5.77 -5.42 28.72
N PRO A 411 -6.45 -5.74 29.83
CA PRO A 411 -7.80 -6.27 29.80
C PRO A 411 -8.77 -5.39 29.01
N GLU A 412 -8.64 -4.07 29.13
CA GLU A 412 -9.49 -3.09 28.45
C GLU A 412 -9.26 -3.10 26.92
N SER A 413 -8.00 -3.09 26.48
CA SER A 413 -7.67 -3.19 25.05
C SER A 413 -8.12 -4.52 24.45
N ARG A 414 -8.06 -5.61 25.22
CA ARG A 414 -8.56 -6.91 24.77
C ARG A 414 -10.08 -6.94 24.65
N GLN A 415 -10.78 -6.39 25.64
CA GLN A 415 -12.24 -6.27 25.61
C GLN A 415 -12.70 -5.38 24.44
N GLU A 416 -12.00 -4.26 24.19
CA GLU A 416 -12.22 -3.40 23.03
C GLU A 416 -12.09 -4.19 21.72
N ALA A 417 -10.99 -4.94 21.55
CA ALA A 417 -10.75 -5.76 20.37
C ALA A 417 -11.83 -6.84 20.17
N ASP A 418 -12.23 -7.54 21.23
CA ASP A 418 -13.28 -8.55 21.20
C ASP A 418 -14.65 -7.94 20.83
N ASN A 419 -14.96 -6.74 21.33
CA ASN A 419 -16.18 -6.02 20.98
C ASN A 419 -16.21 -5.65 19.48
N ILE A 420 -15.07 -5.21 18.93
CA ILE A 420 -14.95 -4.92 17.49
C ILE A 420 -15.13 -6.20 16.68
N LEU A 421 -14.42 -7.28 17.02
CA LEU A 421 -14.53 -8.55 16.29
C LEU A 421 -15.97 -9.07 16.32
N LYS A 422 -16.64 -9.01 17.48
CA LYS A 422 -18.06 -9.34 17.62
C LYS A 422 -18.95 -8.48 16.72
N ALA A 423 -18.70 -7.18 16.63
CA ALA A 423 -19.47 -6.27 15.75
C ALA A 423 -19.32 -6.63 14.25
N TYR A 424 -18.19 -7.23 13.86
CA TYR A 424 -17.95 -7.77 12.52
C TYR A 424 -18.42 -9.23 12.32
N GLY A 425 -18.98 -9.88 13.37
CA GLY A 425 -19.38 -11.29 13.33
C GLY A 425 -18.19 -12.26 13.29
N LEU A 426 -17.07 -11.87 13.90
CA LEU A 426 -15.82 -12.65 13.95
C LEU A 426 -15.56 -13.18 15.37
N PRO A 427 -14.79 -14.28 15.51
CA PRO A 427 -14.44 -14.84 16.81
C PRO A 427 -13.52 -13.92 17.62
N LYS A 428 -13.31 -14.24 18.90
CA LYS A 428 -12.53 -13.37 19.81
C LYS A 428 -11.06 -13.25 19.38
N LEU A 429 -10.39 -12.23 19.88
CA LEU A 429 -9.00 -11.94 19.55
C LEU A 429 -8.11 -13.13 19.91
N GLY A 430 -7.43 -13.66 18.89
CA GLY A 430 -6.54 -14.82 19.01
C GLY A 430 -7.18 -16.18 18.76
N GLU A 431 -8.51 -16.28 18.68
CA GLU A 431 -9.18 -17.52 18.28
C GLU A 431 -8.89 -17.85 16.81
N ARG A 432 -8.81 -19.15 16.49
CA ARG A 432 -8.59 -19.61 15.12
C ARG A 432 -9.85 -19.31 14.30
N TYR A 433 -9.66 -18.68 13.14
CA TYR A 433 -10.74 -18.39 12.20
C TYR A 433 -10.33 -18.82 10.80
N GLU A 434 -11.13 -19.68 10.20
CA GLU A 434 -10.92 -20.17 8.84
C GLU A 434 -11.87 -19.44 7.89
N LEU A 435 -11.30 -18.62 7.02
CA LEU A 435 -12.08 -17.98 5.98
C LEU A 435 -12.61 -19.03 5.00
N PRO A 436 -13.84 -18.87 4.48
CA PRO A 436 -14.37 -19.79 3.48
C PRO A 436 -13.39 -19.99 2.33
N GLY A 437 -13.21 -21.29 1.98
CA GLY A 437 -12.16 -21.89 1.15
C GLY A 437 -10.78 -21.26 1.22
N LEU A 438 -10.33 -21.27 2.47
CA LEU A 438 -8.96 -21.57 2.84
C LEU A 438 -8.41 -22.67 1.93
N LEU A 439 -7.29 -22.37 1.27
CA LEU A 439 -6.57 -23.38 0.52
C LEU A 439 -6.09 -24.44 1.49
N LYS A 440 -6.48 -25.69 1.28
CA LYS A 440 -5.93 -26.83 2.02
C LYS A 440 -4.52 -27.06 1.52
N LEU A 441 -3.53 -26.60 2.29
CA LEU A 441 -2.11 -26.67 1.95
C LEU A 441 -1.44 -27.91 2.58
N GLU A 442 -2.24 -28.82 3.14
CA GLU A 442 -1.85 -30.02 3.90
C GLU A 442 -1.47 -31.24 3.08
#